data_AF-A0A1G7TAF5-F1
#
_entry.id   AF-A0A1G7TAF5-F1
#
_cell.length_a   1.000
_cell.length_b   1.000
_cell.length_c   1.000
_cell.angle_alpha   90.00
_cell.angle_beta   90.00
_cell.angle_gamma   90.00
#
_symmetry.space_group_name_H-M   'P 1'
#
loop_
_entity.id
_entity.type
_entity.pdbx_description
1 polymer ?
#
loop_
_entity_poly.entity_id
_entity_poly.type
_entity_poly.pdbx_seq_one_letter_code
_entity_poly.pdbx_strand_id
1 'polypeptide(L)'
;MSLAAYSWQAADTPEARRAGELLALTLPVALRDGFPTILVSDVPEPLRQEFLHWMVGKTTPAVGVYAHDWYQFRQGLTNRALREVRRVACALAEAGPTAPDLIAAPILHAWIGVRDTRFGGAILMGRPEGHPVCRGPFSHTSRLCGLDPGLAWARTMTRWYRLGDPAAPQEVTDYVCRHDISRDLILGVESLQDSVSWP
;
A
#
# COMPACT_ATOMS: atom_id res chain seq x y z
N MET A 1 -4.76 11.59 -9.99
CA MET A 1 -4.54 10.36 -9.20
C MET A 1 -3.07 10.29 -8.79
N SER A 2 -2.77 9.92 -7.55
CA SER A 2 -1.38 9.74 -7.07
C SER A 2 -0.74 8.48 -7.68
N LEU A 3 0.59 8.49 -7.89
CA LEU A 3 1.39 7.31 -8.29
C LEU A 3 1.17 6.11 -7.35
N ALA A 4 0.91 6.37 -6.07
CA ALA A 4 0.57 5.34 -5.10
C ALA A 4 -0.72 4.59 -5.47
N ALA A 5 -1.75 5.29 -5.97
CA ALA A 5 -3.01 4.65 -6.34
C ALA A 5 -2.86 3.72 -7.57
N TYR A 6 -2.01 4.08 -8.54
CA TYR A 6 -1.75 3.25 -9.72
C TYR A 6 -0.99 1.96 -9.39
N SER A 7 -0.07 2.00 -8.43
CA SER A 7 0.69 0.79 -8.02
C SER A 7 -0.21 -0.31 -7.44
N TRP A 8 -1.28 0.08 -6.73
CA TRP A 8 -2.25 -0.85 -6.13
C TRP A 8 -3.25 -1.41 -7.15
N GLN A 9 -3.56 -0.67 -8.22
CA GLN A 9 -4.41 -1.17 -9.30
C GLN A 9 -3.70 -2.24 -10.13
N ALA A 10 -2.38 -2.16 -10.26
CA ALA A 10 -1.55 -3.18 -10.90
C ALA A 10 -1.10 -4.29 -9.93
N ALA A 11 -1.83 -4.49 -8.81
CA ALA A 11 -1.51 -5.55 -7.85
C ALA A 11 -1.90 -6.94 -8.37
N ASP A 12 -1.19 -7.95 -7.89
CA ASP A 12 -1.31 -9.33 -8.37
C ASP A 12 -2.44 -10.13 -7.71
N THR A 13 -3.06 -9.61 -6.63
CA THR A 13 -4.22 -10.24 -5.97
C THR A 13 -5.51 -9.44 -6.13
N PRO A 14 -6.69 -10.10 -6.18
CA PRO A 14 -7.99 -9.43 -6.17
C PRO A 14 -8.18 -8.49 -4.96
N GLU A 15 -7.72 -8.89 -3.78
CA GLU A 15 -7.84 -8.12 -2.54
C GLU A 15 -7.07 -6.80 -2.63
N ALA A 16 -5.85 -6.85 -3.18
CA ALA A 16 -5.01 -5.67 -3.33
C ALA A 16 -5.58 -4.70 -4.37
N ARG A 17 -6.11 -5.22 -5.48
CA ARG A 17 -6.83 -4.40 -6.47
C ARG A 17 -8.06 -3.73 -5.86
N ARG A 18 -8.85 -4.47 -5.07
CA ARG A 18 -10.01 -3.93 -4.35
C ARG A 18 -9.64 -2.83 -3.35
N ALA A 19 -8.55 -3.01 -2.60
CA ALA A 19 -8.03 -1.96 -1.72
C ALA A 19 -7.61 -0.72 -2.52
N GLY A 20 -6.96 -0.92 -3.67
CA GLY A 20 -6.59 0.15 -4.61
C GLY A 20 -7.79 0.95 -5.12
N GLU A 21 -8.88 0.27 -5.49
CA GLU A 21 -10.14 0.92 -5.90
C GLU A 21 -10.70 1.82 -4.79
N LEU A 22 -10.77 1.32 -3.55
CA LEU A 22 -11.29 2.08 -2.40
C LEU A 22 -10.39 3.28 -2.05
N LEU A 23 -9.07 3.13 -2.15
CA LEU A 23 -8.10 4.20 -1.93
C LEU A 23 -8.27 5.31 -2.98
N ALA A 24 -8.48 4.93 -4.24
CA ALA A 24 -8.67 5.86 -5.36
C ALA A 24 -10.07 6.49 -5.42
N LEU A 25 -11.06 5.91 -4.71
CA LEU A 25 -12.44 6.37 -4.74
C LEU A 25 -12.58 7.76 -4.13
N THR A 26 -12.98 8.71 -4.96
CA THR A 26 -13.30 10.08 -4.59
C THR A 26 -14.70 10.40 -5.11
N LEU A 27 -15.43 11.22 -4.35
CA LEU A 27 -16.77 11.68 -4.73
C LEU A 27 -16.78 13.20 -4.87
N PRO A 28 -17.66 13.77 -5.70
CA PRO A 28 -17.86 15.21 -5.77
C PRO A 28 -18.28 15.75 -4.40
N VAL A 29 -17.52 16.71 -3.88
CA VAL A 29 -17.87 17.44 -2.65
C VAL A 29 -18.30 18.84 -3.03
N ALA A 30 -19.47 19.26 -2.57
CA ALA A 30 -19.95 20.62 -2.72
C ALA A 30 -20.29 21.22 -1.36
N LEU A 31 -20.09 22.54 -1.23
CA LEU A 31 -20.45 23.30 -0.05
C LEU A 31 -21.95 23.60 -0.10
N ARG A 32 -22.72 23.08 0.85
CA ARG A 32 -24.17 23.31 0.98
C ARG A 32 -24.46 23.77 2.39
N ASP A 33 -25.13 24.92 2.52
CA ASP A 33 -25.41 25.55 3.81
C ASP A 33 -24.17 25.72 4.71
N GLY A 34 -23.01 25.98 4.10
CA GLY A 34 -21.74 26.14 4.80
C GLY A 34 -21.03 24.83 5.16
N PHE A 35 -21.58 23.67 4.82
CA PHE A 35 -20.99 22.37 5.13
C PHE A 35 -20.55 21.60 3.87
N PRO A 36 -19.38 20.93 3.89
CA PRO A 36 -18.99 20.03 2.82
C PRO A 36 -19.90 18.79 2.77
N THR A 37 -20.50 18.54 1.61
CA THR A 37 -21.54 17.53 1.43
C THR A 37 -21.35 16.76 0.13
N ILE A 38 -21.63 15.46 0.16
CA ILE A 38 -21.72 14.60 -1.03
C ILE A 38 -23.19 14.24 -1.30
N LEU A 39 -23.51 13.86 -2.54
CA LEU A 39 -24.81 13.25 -2.83
C LEU A 39 -24.73 11.73 -2.67
N VAL A 40 -25.76 11.13 -2.09
CA VAL A 40 -25.86 9.65 -1.97
C VAL A 40 -25.91 8.99 -3.34
N SER A 41 -26.47 9.67 -4.35
CA SER A 41 -26.48 9.21 -5.74
C SER A 41 -25.08 9.08 -6.34
N ASP A 42 -24.10 9.83 -5.83
CA ASP A 42 -22.72 9.76 -6.30
C ASP A 42 -21.97 8.56 -5.68
N VAL A 43 -22.49 7.98 -4.59
CA VAL A 43 -21.92 6.79 -3.98
C VAL A 43 -22.11 5.60 -4.93
N PRO A 44 -21.04 4.85 -5.27
CA PRO A 44 -21.13 3.69 -6.15
C PRO A 44 -22.15 2.68 -5.65
N GLU A 45 -22.93 2.11 -6.57
CA GLU A 45 -24.02 1.18 -6.25
C GLU A 45 -23.59 0.04 -5.32
N PRO A 46 -22.43 -0.64 -5.50
CA PRO A 46 -22.01 -1.72 -4.61
C PRO A 46 -21.77 -1.31 -3.15
N LEU A 47 -21.56 -0.01 -2.88
CA LEU A 47 -21.28 0.53 -1.56
C LEU A 47 -22.48 1.26 -0.95
N ARG A 48 -23.49 1.59 -1.75
CA ARG A 48 -24.56 2.50 -1.36
C ARG A 48 -25.41 1.96 -0.21
N GLN A 49 -25.79 0.69 -0.27
CA GLN A 49 -26.60 0.07 0.78
C GLN A 49 -25.85 -0.05 2.10
N GLU A 50 -24.58 -0.47 2.06
CA GLU A 50 -23.74 -0.53 3.27
C GLU A 50 -23.53 0.86 3.88
N PHE A 51 -23.33 1.88 3.02
CA PHE A 51 -23.19 3.26 3.48
C PHE A 51 -24.47 3.79 4.11
N LEU A 52 -25.62 3.58 3.48
CA LEU A 52 -26.91 3.99 4.03
C LEU A 52 -27.21 3.31 5.36
N HIS A 53 -26.87 2.03 5.49
CA HIS A 53 -26.97 1.32 6.76
C HIS A 53 -26.04 1.93 7.83
N TRP A 54 -24.80 2.26 7.47
CA TRP A 54 -23.86 2.94 8.37
C TRP A 54 -24.32 4.35 8.77
N MET A 55 -25.13 5.00 7.93
CA MET A 55 -25.71 6.32 8.20
C MET A 55 -26.92 6.30 9.14
N VAL A 56 -27.47 5.13 9.48
CA VAL A 56 -28.63 5.02 10.38
C VAL A 56 -28.31 5.67 11.74
N GLY A 57 -29.16 6.61 12.15
CA GLY A 57 -29.02 7.34 13.41
C GLY A 57 -28.08 8.56 13.36
N LYS A 58 -27.48 8.87 12.20
CA LYS A 58 -26.68 10.09 12.01
C LYS A 58 -27.54 11.26 11.52
N THR A 59 -27.21 12.46 11.97
CA THR A 59 -27.79 13.70 11.46
C THR A 59 -27.30 13.97 10.04
N THR A 60 -28.22 14.36 9.15
CA THR A 60 -27.91 14.69 7.75
C THR A 60 -28.39 16.10 7.42
N PRO A 61 -27.73 16.80 6.47
CA PRO A 61 -28.24 18.05 5.93
C PRO A 61 -29.53 17.81 5.12
N ALA A 62 -30.23 18.88 4.76
CA ALA A 62 -31.46 18.80 3.95
C ALA A 62 -31.24 18.10 2.60
N VAL A 63 -30.02 18.23 2.03
CA VAL A 63 -29.65 17.60 0.76
C VAL A 63 -28.32 16.86 0.93
N GLY A 64 -28.32 15.55 0.69
CA GLY A 64 -27.11 14.71 0.72
C GLY A 64 -26.66 14.31 2.12
N VAL A 65 -25.36 14.08 2.29
CA VAL A 65 -24.74 13.71 3.57
C VAL A 65 -23.41 14.43 3.74
N TYR A 66 -22.97 14.66 4.98
CA TYR A 66 -21.70 15.33 5.25
C TYR A 66 -20.54 14.55 4.63
N ALA A 67 -19.63 15.25 3.96
CA ALA A 67 -18.45 14.63 3.36
C ALA A 67 -17.57 13.96 4.41
N HIS A 68 -17.55 14.47 5.64
CA HIS A 68 -16.88 13.85 6.78
C HIS A 68 -17.36 12.42 7.05
N ASP A 69 -18.68 12.19 7.05
CA ASP A 69 -19.29 10.88 7.28
C ASP A 69 -18.91 9.90 6.17
N TRP A 70 -18.93 10.36 4.91
CA TRP A 70 -18.42 9.58 3.79
C TRP A 70 -16.95 9.21 3.95
N TYR A 71 -16.09 10.15 4.35
CA TYR A 71 -14.67 9.88 4.55
C TYR A 71 -14.43 8.86 5.66
N GLN A 72 -15.16 8.94 6.77
CA GLN A 72 -15.06 7.95 7.85
C GLN A 72 -15.49 6.56 7.39
N PHE A 73 -16.63 6.46 6.71
CA PHE A 73 -17.12 5.20 6.16
C PHE A 73 -16.11 4.56 5.19
N ARG A 74 -15.64 5.33 4.19
CA ARG A 74 -14.68 4.87 3.20
C ARG A 74 -13.34 4.49 3.84
N GLN A 75 -12.87 5.24 4.83
CA GLN A 75 -11.66 4.90 5.57
C GLN A 75 -11.81 3.57 6.33
N GLY A 76 -12.98 3.33 6.93
CA GLY A 76 -13.29 2.06 7.59
C GLY A 76 -13.22 0.87 6.63
N LEU A 77 -13.84 1.00 5.45
CA LEU A 77 -13.75 0.00 4.38
C LEU A 77 -12.32 -0.22 3.91
N THR A 78 -11.58 0.86 3.66
CA THR A 78 -10.20 0.82 3.21
C THR A 78 -9.31 0.11 4.24
N ASN A 79 -9.47 0.41 5.53
CA ASN A 79 -8.71 -0.24 6.59
C ASN A 79 -9.01 -1.74 6.69
N ARG A 80 -10.27 -2.16 6.51
CA ARG A 80 -10.63 -3.59 6.44
C ARG A 80 -9.96 -4.26 5.24
N ALA A 81 -10.04 -3.65 4.07
CA ALA A 81 -9.42 -4.17 2.85
C ALA A 81 -7.89 -4.28 2.99
N LEU A 82 -7.22 -3.26 3.53
CA LEU A 82 -5.76 -3.29 3.75
C LEU A 82 -5.32 -4.39 4.71
N ARG A 83 -6.11 -4.67 5.78
CA ARG A 83 -5.84 -5.80 6.67
C ARG A 83 -5.92 -7.14 5.94
N GLU A 84 -6.93 -7.28 5.07
CA GLU A 84 -7.11 -8.49 4.30
C GLU A 84 -5.98 -8.68 3.26
N VAL A 85 -5.57 -7.62 2.58
CA VAL A 85 -4.42 -7.64 1.68
C VAL A 85 -3.16 -8.11 2.42
N ARG A 86 -2.91 -7.56 3.63
CA ARG A 86 -1.77 -7.99 4.44
C ARG A 86 -1.85 -9.46 4.79
N ARG A 87 -3.03 -9.94 5.22
CA ARG A 87 -3.25 -11.35 5.58
C ARG A 87 -2.94 -12.27 4.39
N VAL A 88 -3.49 -11.98 3.22
CA VAL A 88 -3.26 -12.76 1.99
C VAL A 88 -1.79 -12.70 1.57
N ALA A 89 -1.18 -11.52 1.57
CA ALA A 89 0.22 -11.38 1.19
C ALA A 89 1.18 -12.10 2.15
N CYS A 90 0.92 -12.12 3.45
CA CYS A 90 1.71 -12.91 4.41
C CYS A 90 1.56 -14.42 4.15
N ALA A 91 0.33 -14.91 3.93
CA ALA A 91 0.11 -16.32 3.61
C ALA A 91 0.80 -16.74 2.29
N LEU A 92 0.81 -15.87 1.29
CA LEU A 92 1.57 -16.08 0.05
C LEU A 92 3.08 -16.11 0.30
N ALA A 93 3.59 -15.23 1.16
CA ALA A 93 5.01 -15.20 1.51
C ALA A 93 5.45 -16.49 2.22
N GLU A 94 4.62 -17.01 3.13
CA GLU A 94 4.86 -18.27 3.83
C GLU A 94 4.90 -19.47 2.88
N ALA A 95 4.02 -19.48 1.87
CA ALA A 95 4.01 -20.53 0.84
C ALA A 95 5.20 -20.42 -0.14
N GLY A 96 5.73 -19.21 -0.32
CA GLY A 96 6.75 -18.89 -1.32
C GLY A 96 6.16 -18.68 -2.72
N PRO A 97 6.92 -18.02 -3.62
CA PRO A 97 6.45 -17.75 -4.98
C PRO A 97 6.55 -18.99 -5.88
N THR A 98 5.65 -19.08 -6.85
CA THR A 98 5.79 -20.03 -7.96
C THR A 98 6.76 -19.48 -9.02
N ALA A 99 7.23 -20.34 -9.94
CA ALA A 99 8.08 -19.88 -11.05
C ALA A 99 7.39 -18.81 -11.93
N PRO A 100 6.10 -18.94 -12.32
CA PRO A 100 5.37 -17.87 -12.99
C PRO A 100 5.33 -16.55 -12.22
N ASP A 101 5.17 -16.59 -10.89
CA ASP A 101 5.16 -15.38 -10.06
C ASP A 101 6.47 -14.60 -10.20
N LEU A 102 7.61 -15.31 -10.13
CA LEU A 102 8.93 -14.69 -10.24
C LEU A 102 9.25 -14.20 -11.65
N ILE A 103 8.78 -14.90 -12.69
CA ILE A 103 8.96 -14.47 -14.09
C ILE A 103 8.24 -13.15 -14.34
N ALA A 104 7.02 -12.99 -13.79
CA ALA A 104 6.24 -11.76 -13.91
C ALA A 104 6.72 -10.64 -12.97
N ALA A 105 7.53 -10.97 -11.95
CA ALA A 105 7.95 -10.02 -10.94
C ALA A 105 9.02 -9.03 -11.45
N PRO A 106 8.89 -7.73 -11.13
CA PRO A 106 9.95 -6.77 -11.34
C PRO A 106 11.18 -7.11 -10.49
N ILE A 107 12.33 -6.63 -10.93
CA ILE A 107 13.58 -6.73 -10.16
C ILE A 107 13.73 -5.46 -9.32
N LEU A 108 14.11 -5.60 -8.06
CA LEU A 108 14.49 -4.49 -7.19
C LEU A 108 16.01 -4.54 -6.95
N HIS A 109 16.73 -3.59 -7.51
CA HIS A 109 18.19 -3.48 -7.40
C HIS A 109 18.59 -2.49 -6.31
N ALA A 110 19.81 -2.67 -5.77
CA ALA A 110 20.44 -1.77 -4.82
C ALA A 110 19.45 -1.38 -3.72
N TRP A 111 18.85 -2.38 -3.09
CA TRP A 111 17.73 -2.19 -2.18
C TRP A 111 18.21 -2.06 -0.73
N ILE A 112 17.44 -1.32 0.05
CA ILE A 112 17.58 -1.17 1.50
C ILE A 112 16.25 -1.49 2.19
N GLY A 113 16.33 -2.04 3.41
CA GLY A 113 15.19 -2.13 4.31
C GLY A 113 15.01 -0.86 5.11
N VAL A 114 13.77 -0.38 5.22
CA VAL A 114 13.45 0.80 6.03
C VAL A 114 12.20 0.54 6.86
N ARG A 115 12.22 0.97 8.11
CA ARG A 115 11.07 0.94 9.02
C ARG A 115 10.02 1.95 8.56
N ASP A 116 8.79 1.49 8.36
CA ASP A 116 7.65 2.32 7.99
C ASP A 116 7.07 2.99 9.24
N THR A 117 7.44 4.24 9.48
CA THR A 117 6.95 5.02 10.63
C THR A 117 5.49 5.44 10.50
N ARG A 118 4.90 5.39 9.30
CA ARG A 118 3.52 5.86 9.08
C ARG A 118 2.49 4.81 9.45
N PHE A 119 2.81 3.55 9.18
CA PHE A 119 1.84 2.47 9.36
C PHE A 119 2.40 1.25 10.13
N GLY A 120 3.67 1.27 10.54
CA GLY A 120 4.37 0.15 11.16
C GLY A 120 4.92 -0.86 10.16
N GLY A 121 5.82 -1.73 10.63
CA GLY A 121 6.51 -2.72 9.82
C GLY A 121 7.66 -2.20 8.96
N ALA A 122 7.98 -2.92 7.88
CA ALA A 122 9.10 -2.61 6.99
C ALA A 122 8.63 -2.38 5.55
N ILE A 123 9.38 -1.56 4.82
CA ILE A 123 9.31 -1.39 3.35
C ILE A 123 10.70 -1.62 2.76
N LEU A 124 10.76 -1.96 1.48
CA LEU A 124 12.00 -1.91 0.72
C LEU A 124 12.05 -0.64 -0.10
N MET A 125 13.25 -0.08 -0.22
CA MET A 125 13.54 1.05 -1.08
C MET A 125 14.70 0.71 -2.00
N GLY A 126 14.57 0.99 -3.29
CA GLY A 126 15.60 0.64 -4.27
C GLY A 126 15.20 1.03 -5.69
N ARG A 127 15.96 0.55 -6.68
CA ARG A 127 15.71 0.85 -8.10
C ARG A 127 14.89 -0.26 -8.76
N PRO A 128 13.63 0.00 -9.16
CA PRO A 128 12.82 -1.00 -9.83
C PRO A 128 13.22 -1.14 -11.31
N GLU A 129 13.23 -2.38 -11.80
CA GLU A 129 13.37 -2.71 -13.21
C GLU A 129 12.19 -3.61 -13.65
N GLY A 130 11.62 -3.33 -14.83
CA GLY A 130 10.45 -4.06 -15.33
C GLY A 130 9.15 -3.78 -14.59
N HIS A 131 9.13 -2.82 -13.66
CA HIS A 131 7.92 -2.49 -12.91
C HIS A 131 6.89 -1.77 -13.80
N PRO A 132 5.60 -2.19 -13.79
CA PRO A 132 4.60 -1.72 -14.76
C PRO A 132 4.32 -0.22 -14.66
N VAL A 133 4.38 0.33 -13.43
CA VAL A 133 4.03 1.73 -13.13
C VAL A 133 5.25 2.58 -12.75
N CYS A 134 6.01 2.19 -11.72
CA CYS A 134 7.19 2.90 -11.24
C CYS A 134 8.40 2.70 -12.18
N ARG A 135 8.80 3.74 -12.92
CA ARG A 135 9.98 3.73 -13.80
C ARG A 135 11.07 4.74 -13.39
N GLY A 136 10.93 5.31 -12.18
CA GLY A 136 11.89 6.27 -11.65
C GLY A 136 13.20 5.59 -11.24
N PRO A 137 14.27 6.37 -11.00
CA PRO A 137 15.56 5.85 -10.54
C PRO A 137 15.48 5.19 -9.16
N PHE A 138 14.38 5.43 -8.44
CA PHE A 138 14.16 4.99 -7.07
C PHE A 138 12.66 4.82 -6.81
N SER A 139 12.29 3.83 -5.98
CA SER A 139 10.93 3.59 -5.54
C SER A 139 10.91 2.96 -4.15
N HIS A 140 9.85 3.23 -3.39
CA HIS A 140 9.50 2.48 -2.19
C HIS A 140 8.43 1.44 -2.53
N THR A 141 8.56 0.25 -1.96
CA THR A 141 7.52 -0.77 -2.09
C THR A 141 6.34 -0.46 -1.18
N SER A 142 5.21 -1.15 -1.39
CA SER A 142 4.25 -1.36 -0.31
C SER A 142 4.89 -2.16 0.83
N ARG A 143 4.23 -2.22 1.99
CA ARG A 143 4.74 -2.97 3.16
C ARG A 143 5.21 -4.37 2.79
N LEU A 144 6.36 -4.72 3.33
CA LEU A 144 6.98 -6.05 3.23
C LEU A 144 6.18 -7.05 4.06
N CYS A 145 5.87 -8.19 3.45
CA CYS A 145 5.08 -9.27 4.05
C CYS A 145 5.90 -10.55 4.21
N GLY A 146 6.99 -10.71 3.45
CA GLY A 146 8.02 -11.71 3.69
C GLY A 146 9.22 -11.52 2.77
N LEU A 147 10.33 -12.11 3.17
CA LEU A 147 11.62 -11.99 2.53
C LEU A 147 12.29 -13.37 2.51
N ASP A 148 12.84 -13.74 1.35
CA ASP A 148 13.57 -15.00 1.20
C ASP A 148 14.83 -15.03 2.09
N PRO A 149 15.11 -16.11 2.83
CA PRO A 149 16.36 -16.26 3.57
C PRO A 149 17.61 -16.14 2.68
N GLY A 150 17.52 -16.59 1.42
CA GLY A 150 18.56 -16.47 0.41
C GLY A 150 18.57 -15.13 -0.34
N LEU A 151 17.68 -14.19 0.01
CA LEU A 151 17.52 -12.89 -0.61
C LEU A 151 17.23 -12.94 -2.12
N ALA A 152 16.59 -14.00 -2.62
CA ALA A 152 16.22 -14.08 -4.03
C ALA A 152 14.94 -13.31 -4.36
N TRP A 153 14.02 -13.19 -3.40
CA TRP A 153 12.71 -12.56 -3.61
C TRP A 153 12.18 -11.86 -2.36
N ALA A 154 11.24 -10.95 -2.59
CA ALA A 154 10.44 -10.32 -1.54
C ALA A 154 8.94 -10.37 -1.89
N ARG A 155 8.10 -10.65 -0.90
CA ARG A 155 6.65 -10.48 -0.99
C ARG A 155 6.25 -9.19 -0.31
N THR A 156 5.55 -8.32 -1.02
CA THR A 156 4.96 -7.10 -0.46
C THR A 156 3.43 -7.19 -0.50
N MET A 157 2.72 -6.23 0.08
CA MET A 157 1.25 -6.22 0.05
C MET A 157 0.68 -6.33 -1.38
N THR A 158 1.33 -5.74 -2.38
CA THR A 158 0.76 -5.62 -3.73
C THR A 158 1.41 -6.49 -4.80
N ARG A 159 2.63 -6.99 -4.56
CA ARG A 159 3.37 -7.80 -5.53
C ARG A 159 4.57 -8.55 -4.97
N TRP A 160 5.02 -9.51 -5.75
CA TRP A 160 6.36 -10.10 -5.69
C TRP A 160 7.44 -9.18 -6.30
N TYR A 161 8.65 -9.29 -5.78
CA TYR A 161 9.87 -8.75 -6.38
C TYR A 161 10.91 -9.85 -6.46
N ARG A 162 11.65 -9.89 -7.57
CA ARG A 162 12.97 -10.51 -7.61
C ARG A 162 13.96 -9.52 -7.02
N LEU A 163 14.86 -9.98 -6.17
CA LEU A 163 15.86 -9.12 -5.55
C LEU A 163 17.17 -9.25 -6.31
N GLY A 164 17.73 -8.10 -6.70
CA GLY A 164 19.13 -7.99 -7.06
C GLY A 164 19.99 -7.84 -5.80
N ASP A 165 21.24 -7.45 -6.00
CA ASP A 165 22.14 -7.20 -4.87
C ASP A 165 21.59 -6.09 -3.96
N PRO A 166 21.72 -6.24 -2.63
CA PRO A 166 21.45 -5.16 -1.69
C PRO A 166 22.34 -3.94 -1.98
N ALA A 167 21.90 -2.76 -1.56
CA ALA A 167 22.68 -1.53 -1.71
C ALA A 167 24.04 -1.64 -1.00
N ALA A 168 25.11 -1.26 -1.70
CA ALA A 168 26.43 -1.10 -1.10
C ALA A 168 26.41 0.04 -0.04
N PRO A 169 27.33 0.06 0.94
CA PRO A 169 27.33 1.08 2.01
C PRO A 169 27.29 2.53 1.53
N GLN A 170 27.93 2.82 0.39
CA GLN A 170 27.89 4.15 -0.22
C GLN A 170 26.50 4.48 -0.78
N GLU A 171 25.84 3.53 -1.44
CA GLU A 171 24.47 3.70 -1.96
C GLU A 171 23.46 3.90 -0.82
N VAL A 172 23.63 3.19 0.31
CA VAL A 172 22.83 3.42 1.52
C VAL A 172 22.99 4.86 2.01
N THR A 173 24.24 5.35 2.08
CA THR A 173 24.53 6.72 2.51
C THR A 173 23.90 7.74 1.56
N ASP A 174 24.01 7.50 0.26
CA ASP A 174 23.39 8.34 -0.77
C ASP A 174 21.86 8.38 -0.64
N TYR A 175 21.21 7.24 -0.35
CA TYR A 175 19.77 7.20 -0.12
C TYR A 175 19.35 7.98 1.13
N VAL A 176 20.04 7.76 2.25
CA VAL A 176 19.80 8.45 3.52
C VAL A 176 19.87 9.97 3.31
N CYS A 177 20.93 10.45 2.65
CA CYS A 177 21.11 11.88 2.38
C CYS A 177 20.10 12.44 1.37
N ARG A 178 19.84 11.73 0.27
CA ARG A 178 18.98 12.22 -0.81
C ARG A 178 17.50 12.25 -0.43
N HIS A 179 17.07 11.33 0.42
CA HIS A 179 15.66 11.15 0.78
C HIS A 179 15.35 11.56 2.22
N ASP A 180 16.31 12.15 2.93
CA ASP A 180 16.19 12.59 4.33
C ASP A 180 15.67 11.47 5.24
N ILE A 181 16.20 10.26 5.03
CA ILE A 181 15.82 9.08 5.81
C ILE A 181 16.70 9.05 7.04
N SER A 182 16.11 9.05 8.23
CA SER A 182 16.90 8.91 9.46
C SER A 182 17.59 7.54 9.53
N ARG A 183 18.87 7.53 9.94
CA ARG A 183 19.71 6.31 9.93
C ARG A 183 19.17 5.19 10.84
N ASP A 184 18.49 5.55 11.93
CA ASP A 184 17.85 4.60 12.85
C ASP A 184 16.64 3.89 12.24
N LEU A 185 16.12 4.38 11.10
CA LEU A 185 15.05 3.72 10.36
C LEU A 185 15.58 2.68 9.38
N ILE A 186 16.89 2.65 9.11
CA ILE A 186 17.49 1.65 8.23
C ILE A 186 17.56 0.30 8.94
N LEU A 187 17.05 -0.73 8.28
CA LEU A 187 17.01 -2.09 8.78
C LEU A 187 18.11 -2.93 8.12
N GLY A 188 18.88 -3.64 8.94
CA GLY A 188 19.80 -4.67 8.45
C GLY A 188 19.01 -5.86 7.88
N VAL A 189 19.66 -6.65 7.02
CA VAL A 189 19.05 -7.85 6.41
C VAL A 189 18.51 -8.80 7.47
N GLU A 190 19.26 -9.05 8.53
CA GLU A 190 18.83 -9.93 9.63
C GLU A 190 17.53 -9.42 10.27
N SER A 191 17.40 -8.11 10.48
CA SER A 191 16.18 -7.48 10.99
C SER A 191 15.00 -7.52 10.01
N LEU A 192 15.25 -7.70 8.72
CA LEU A 192 14.20 -7.91 7.71
C LEU A 192 13.77 -9.37 7.62
N GLN A 193 14.63 -10.33 7.95
CA GLN A 193 14.25 -11.74 7.91
C GLN A 193 13.47 -12.16 9.15
N ASP A 194 13.65 -11.46 10.26
CA ASP A 194 12.85 -11.63 11.46
C ASP A 194 11.57 -10.78 11.43
N SER A 195 10.45 -11.37 10.99
CA SER A 195 9.16 -10.68 10.96
C SER A 195 8.62 -10.29 12.35
N VAL A 196 9.16 -10.86 13.44
CA VAL A 196 8.80 -10.48 14.82
C VAL A 196 9.43 -9.13 15.19
N SER A 197 10.50 -8.73 14.49
CA SER A 197 11.17 -7.43 14.66
C SER A 197 10.44 -6.25 13.99
N TRP A 198 9.24 -6.49 13.44
CA TRP A 198 8.41 -5.52 12.71
C TRP A 198 7.12 -5.16 13.46
N PRO A 199 7.18 -4.41 14.57
CA PRO A 199 5.98 -3.88 15.22
C PRO A 199 5.16 -2.99 14.26
#